data_AF-A0A7Y3K7U2-F1
#
_entry.id   AF-A0A7Y3K7U2-F1
#
_cell.length_a   1.000
_cell.length_b   1.000
_cell.length_c   1.000
_cell.angle_alpha   90.00
_cell.angle_beta   90.00
_cell.angle_gamma   90.00
#
_symmetry.space_group_name_H-M   'P 1'
#
loop_
_entity.id
_entity.type
_entity.pdbx_description
1 polymer ?
#
loop_
_entity_poly.entity_id
_entity_poly.type
_entity_poly.pdbx_seq_one_letter_code
_entity_poly.pdbx_strand_id
1 'polypeptide(L)'
;PPSNSPPSGPPSAVTLQQLLLSLGQVPDPVFAQRWYQADGALPRFGSAAIGPSANFLARTLYSADITPVALRTRVITEQEFNRLIGITNNKASVLIGATFAHLAHLYHEFAAESLLVIIDKQGGRDHYLDLLFESFPEARIKVLGESKLYSGYVLTNAAKQATIYFAPKAESACLATALASMVCKYLREVLMNDLNHWFQLRIPSLAATAGYYQDGQRWLRDVREHLPRIGVAPAQLLRIR
;
A
#
# COMPACT_ATOMS: atom_id res chain seq x y z
N PRO A 1 -23.64 20.83 -22.57
CA PRO A 1 -22.78 19.62 -22.49
C PRO A 1 -21.34 20.01 -22.15
N PRO A 2 -20.78 19.61 -21.00
CA PRO A 2 -19.36 19.84 -20.76
C PRO A 2 -18.57 18.90 -21.67
N SER A 3 -17.73 19.48 -22.51
CA SER A 3 -16.81 18.76 -23.39
C SER A 3 -15.73 18.09 -22.54
N ASN A 4 -15.88 16.79 -22.30
CA ASN A 4 -14.81 15.95 -21.75
C ASN A 4 -13.80 15.63 -22.86
N SER A 5 -12.99 16.62 -23.21
CA SER A 5 -11.75 16.38 -23.94
C SER A 5 -10.76 15.73 -22.98
N PRO A 6 -10.06 14.64 -23.36
CA PRO A 6 -9.01 14.08 -22.52
C PRO A 6 -7.92 15.15 -22.31
N PRO A 7 -7.34 15.26 -21.11
CA PRO A 7 -6.29 16.24 -20.84
C PRO A 7 -5.13 16.03 -21.83
N SER A 8 -4.92 17.02 -22.70
CA SER A 8 -3.86 17.04 -23.70
C SER A 8 -2.64 17.76 -23.15
N GLY A 9 -1.76 16.99 -22.51
CA GLY A 9 -0.42 17.40 -22.10
C GLY A 9 0.24 16.29 -21.26
N PRO A 10 1.56 16.08 -21.35
CA PRO A 10 2.22 15.20 -20.38
C PRO A 10 1.93 15.75 -18.97
N PRO A 11 1.53 14.91 -18.00
CA PRO A 11 1.32 15.38 -16.64
C PRO A 11 2.59 16.09 -16.15
N SER A 12 2.44 17.26 -15.54
CA SER A 12 3.54 17.94 -14.86
C SER A 12 4.24 16.95 -13.92
N ALA A 13 5.57 16.99 -13.83
CA ALA A 13 6.33 16.10 -12.97
C ALA A 13 5.76 16.13 -11.54
N VAL A 14 5.19 15.00 -11.10
CA VAL A 14 4.63 14.85 -9.75
C VAL A 14 5.74 14.37 -8.84
N THR A 15 5.93 14.98 -7.67
CA THR A 15 6.89 14.51 -6.67
C THR A 15 6.32 13.32 -5.90
N LEU A 16 7.19 12.51 -5.26
CA LEU A 16 6.74 11.43 -4.38
C LEU A 16 5.80 11.93 -3.27
N GLN A 17 6.06 13.12 -2.72
CA GLN A 17 5.20 13.75 -1.72
C GLN A 17 3.81 14.07 -2.26
N GLN A 18 3.72 14.67 -3.44
CA GLN A 18 2.44 14.97 -4.07
C GLN A 18 1.66 13.69 -4.40
N LEU A 19 2.34 12.64 -4.87
CA LEU A 19 1.71 11.34 -5.12
C LEU A 19 1.21 10.70 -3.83
N LEU A 20 2.02 10.67 -2.76
CA LEU A 20 1.60 10.09 -1.49
C LEU A 20 0.39 10.84 -0.90
N LEU A 21 0.40 12.17 -0.95
CA LEU A 21 -0.74 12.99 -0.54
C LEU A 21 -2.01 12.68 -1.35
N SER A 22 -1.90 12.55 -2.68
CA SER A 22 -3.08 12.23 -3.53
C SER A 22 -3.62 10.82 -3.26
N LEU A 23 -2.76 9.91 -2.82
CA LEU A 23 -3.11 8.57 -2.33
C LEU A 23 -3.52 8.54 -0.85
N GLY A 24 -3.76 9.70 -0.22
CA GLY A 24 -4.24 9.79 1.16
C GLY A 24 -3.23 9.34 2.22
N GLN A 25 -1.95 9.19 1.88
CA GLN A 25 -0.89 8.95 2.86
C GLN A 25 -0.65 10.23 3.66
N VAL A 26 -0.68 10.13 4.99
CA VAL A 26 -0.29 11.23 5.87
C VAL A 26 1.24 11.41 5.80
N PRO A 27 1.75 12.64 5.58
CA PRO A 27 3.17 12.89 5.30
C PRO A 27 4.15 12.47 6.40
N ASP A 28 3.75 12.64 7.65
CA ASP A 28 4.68 12.78 8.79
C ASP A 28 5.64 11.57 9.00
N PRO A 29 5.20 10.30 8.92
CA PRO A 29 6.09 9.18 9.20
C PRO A 29 7.08 8.86 8.08
N VAL A 30 6.74 9.21 6.83
CA VAL A 30 7.50 8.81 5.64
C VAL A 30 8.65 9.78 5.39
N PHE A 31 8.35 11.08 5.37
CA PHE A 31 9.33 12.11 5.05
C PHE A 31 10.28 12.45 6.20
N ALA A 32 10.02 11.94 7.41
CA ALA A 32 10.96 12.01 8.52
C ALA A 32 12.26 11.21 8.24
N GLN A 33 12.21 10.17 7.40
CA GLN A 33 13.40 9.43 6.98
C GLN A 33 14.17 10.23 5.92
N ARG A 34 15.45 10.53 6.18
CA ARG A 34 16.30 11.38 5.31
C ARG A 34 16.40 10.88 3.87
N TRP A 35 16.29 9.58 3.67
CA TRP A 35 16.44 8.97 2.36
C TRP A 35 15.13 8.91 1.56
N TYR A 36 13.98 9.31 2.10
CA TYR A 36 12.72 9.44 1.35
C TYR A 36 12.38 10.90 0.97
N GLN A 37 13.35 11.82 1.12
CA GLN A 37 13.20 13.25 0.84
C GLN A 37 13.66 13.64 -0.58
N ALA A 38 13.95 12.68 -1.45
CA ALA A 38 14.44 12.98 -2.79
C ALA A 38 13.31 13.47 -3.70
N ASP A 39 13.49 14.64 -4.31
CA ASP A 39 12.54 15.26 -5.23
C ASP A 39 12.69 14.76 -6.68
N GLY A 40 12.75 13.44 -6.85
CA GLY A 40 12.76 12.84 -8.19
C GLY A 40 11.37 12.90 -8.83
N ALA A 41 11.33 13.35 -10.09
CA ALA A 41 10.10 13.35 -10.89
C ALA A 41 9.53 11.93 -11.08
N LEU A 42 8.22 11.81 -10.99
CA LEU A 42 7.48 10.59 -11.30
C LEU A 42 6.85 10.66 -12.71
N PRO A 43 6.69 9.52 -13.40
CA PRO A 43 7.03 8.18 -12.94
C PRO A 43 8.52 7.80 -13.10
N ARG A 44 9.12 7.16 -12.08
CA ARG A 44 10.51 6.64 -12.15
C ARG A 44 10.68 5.38 -12.99
N PHE A 45 9.62 4.58 -13.05
CA PHE A 45 9.58 3.33 -13.81
C PHE A 45 8.38 3.38 -14.75
N GLY A 46 8.61 2.97 -16.00
CA GLY A 46 7.54 2.91 -16.98
C GLY A 46 8.02 2.38 -18.32
N SER A 47 7.08 2.20 -19.24
CA SER A 47 7.35 1.79 -20.61
C SER A 47 6.48 2.58 -21.57
N ALA A 48 6.83 2.55 -22.87
CA ALA A 48 6.03 3.16 -23.93
C ALA A 48 4.59 2.61 -24.00
N ALA A 49 4.31 1.47 -23.36
CA ALA A 49 2.99 0.86 -23.34
C ALA A 49 2.01 1.54 -22.37
N ILE A 50 2.47 2.39 -21.43
CA ILE A 50 1.60 3.00 -20.41
C ILE A 50 0.45 3.79 -21.05
N GLY A 51 0.74 4.65 -22.02
CA GLY A 51 -0.29 5.46 -22.70
C GLY A 51 -1.36 4.61 -23.38
N PRO A 52 -0.99 3.68 -24.27
CA PRO A 52 -1.94 2.73 -24.87
C PRO A 52 -2.73 1.91 -23.84
N SER A 53 -2.10 1.38 -22.80
CA SER A 53 -2.77 0.61 -21.75
C SER A 53 -3.74 1.45 -20.93
N ALA A 54 -3.39 2.70 -20.60
CA ALA A 54 -4.27 3.63 -19.90
C ALA A 54 -5.51 3.99 -20.74
N ASN A 55 -5.32 4.24 -22.03
CA ASN A 55 -6.43 4.51 -22.95
C ASN A 55 -7.36 3.30 -23.11
N PHE A 56 -6.80 2.11 -23.23
CA PHE A 56 -7.57 0.87 -23.27
C PHE A 56 -8.39 0.70 -21.99
N LEU A 57 -7.74 0.82 -20.81
CA LEU A 57 -8.41 0.73 -19.52
C LEU A 57 -9.54 1.76 -19.40
N ALA A 58 -9.29 3.03 -19.74
CA ALA A 58 -10.30 4.09 -19.66
C ALA A 58 -11.54 3.78 -20.51
N ARG A 59 -11.34 3.26 -21.73
CA ARG A 59 -12.46 2.85 -22.60
C ARG A 59 -13.22 1.65 -22.04
N THR A 60 -12.51 0.65 -21.53
CA THR A 60 -13.11 -0.54 -20.93
C THR A 60 -13.96 -0.15 -19.71
N LEU A 61 -13.42 0.69 -18.82
CA LEU A 61 -14.15 1.21 -17.66
C LEU A 61 -15.41 1.97 -18.06
N TYR A 62 -15.29 2.89 -19.02
CA TYR A 62 -16.42 3.65 -19.55
C TYR A 62 -17.52 2.73 -20.12
N SER A 63 -17.13 1.73 -20.93
CA SER A 63 -18.09 0.79 -21.52
C SER A 63 -18.79 -0.11 -20.50
N ALA A 64 -18.18 -0.29 -19.32
CA ALA A 64 -18.70 -1.10 -18.22
C ALA A 64 -19.44 -0.27 -17.17
N ASP A 65 -19.61 1.04 -17.39
CA ASP A 65 -20.17 2.00 -16.42
C ASP A 65 -19.43 1.98 -15.06
N ILE A 66 -18.10 1.79 -15.11
CA ILE A 66 -17.24 1.79 -13.92
C ILE A 66 -16.49 3.11 -13.84
N THR A 67 -16.64 3.80 -12.71
CA THR A 67 -15.90 5.03 -12.41
C THR A 67 -14.90 4.81 -11.26
N PRO A 68 -13.58 5.02 -11.47
CA PRO A 68 -12.63 5.05 -10.38
C PRO A 68 -12.90 6.23 -9.45
N VAL A 69 -13.23 5.96 -8.18
CA VAL A 69 -13.55 7.00 -7.19
C VAL A 69 -12.30 7.51 -6.49
N ALA A 70 -11.52 6.59 -5.92
CA ALA A 70 -10.32 6.92 -5.18
C ALA A 70 -9.35 5.75 -5.14
N LEU A 71 -8.09 6.08 -4.91
CA LEU A 71 -7.04 5.15 -4.58
C LEU A 71 -6.35 5.64 -3.31
N ARG A 72 -6.12 4.72 -2.38
CA ARG A 72 -5.51 5.02 -1.09
C ARG A 72 -4.38 4.05 -0.80
N THR A 73 -3.36 4.52 -0.09
CA THR A 73 -2.23 3.69 0.34
C THR A 73 -1.79 4.03 1.75
N ARG A 74 -1.08 3.10 2.38
CA ARG A 74 -0.39 3.31 3.65
C ARG A 74 1.04 2.79 3.57
N VAL A 75 2.00 3.71 3.43
CA VAL A 75 3.43 3.43 3.56
C VAL A 75 3.77 3.44 5.04
N ILE A 76 4.27 2.32 5.55
CA ILE A 76 4.77 2.20 6.93
C ILE A 76 6.30 2.17 6.85
N THR A 77 6.98 3.16 7.41
CA THR A 77 8.45 3.21 7.43
C THR A 77 9.03 2.24 8.44
N GLU A 78 10.32 1.98 8.34
CA GLU A 78 11.08 1.12 9.24
C GLU A 78 10.95 1.57 10.70
N GLN A 79 11.09 2.88 10.95
CA GLN A 79 10.95 3.47 12.29
C GLN A 79 9.53 3.33 12.83
N GLU A 80 8.52 3.63 12.00
CA GLU A 80 7.13 3.47 12.40
C GLU A 80 6.80 2.00 12.65
N PHE A 81 7.27 1.11 11.78
CA PHE A 81 7.09 -0.32 11.91
C PHE A 81 7.69 -0.85 13.22
N ASN A 82 8.88 -0.37 13.60
CA ASN A 82 9.50 -0.67 14.89
C ASN A 82 8.64 -0.21 16.07
N ARG A 83 8.13 1.03 16.02
CA ARG A 83 7.23 1.56 17.04
C ARG A 83 5.96 0.71 17.16
N LEU A 84 5.34 0.36 16.04
CA LEU A 84 4.12 -0.44 16.01
C LEU A 84 4.35 -1.86 16.51
N ILE A 85 5.47 -2.49 16.16
CA ILE A 85 5.85 -3.78 16.72
C ILE A 85 6.09 -3.69 18.23
N GLY A 86 6.73 -2.63 18.73
CA GLY A 86 6.93 -2.44 20.17
C GLY A 86 5.61 -2.37 20.95
N ILE A 87 4.51 -1.95 20.30
CA ILE A 87 3.16 -1.91 20.90
C ILE A 87 2.45 -3.26 20.75
N THR A 88 2.45 -3.85 19.55
CA THR A 88 1.63 -5.03 19.25
C THR A 88 2.31 -6.36 19.56
N ASN A 89 3.63 -6.34 19.73
CA ASN A 89 4.51 -7.51 19.80
C ASN A 89 4.33 -8.51 18.63
N ASN A 90 3.73 -8.09 17.51
CA ASN A 90 3.38 -8.98 16.41
C ASN A 90 3.31 -8.26 15.05
N LYS A 91 4.18 -8.67 14.12
CA LYS A 91 4.18 -8.18 12.72
C LYS A 91 2.82 -8.37 12.05
N ALA A 92 2.17 -9.52 12.24
CA ALA A 92 0.89 -9.80 11.59
C ALA A 92 -0.18 -8.81 12.04
N SER A 93 -0.15 -8.39 13.31
CA SER A 93 -1.06 -7.40 13.88
C SER A 93 -0.85 -6.00 13.27
N VAL A 94 0.39 -5.62 12.97
CA VAL A 94 0.68 -4.34 12.29
C VAL A 94 0.06 -4.31 10.88
N LEU A 95 0.28 -5.36 10.09
CA LEU A 95 -0.20 -5.42 8.71
C LEU A 95 -1.72 -5.53 8.62
N ILE A 96 -2.32 -6.35 9.48
CA ILE A 96 -3.78 -6.49 9.51
C ILE A 96 -4.44 -5.21 10.00
N GLY A 97 -3.86 -4.51 10.99
CA GLY A 97 -4.36 -3.23 11.47
C GLY A 97 -4.37 -2.15 10.38
N ALA A 98 -3.31 -2.05 9.58
CA ALA A 98 -3.29 -1.13 8.44
C ALA A 98 -4.34 -1.47 7.37
N THR A 99 -4.54 -2.77 7.11
CA THR A 99 -5.57 -3.26 6.17
C THR A 99 -6.98 -2.94 6.69
N PHE A 100 -7.22 -3.16 7.99
CA PHE A 100 -8.51 -2.91 8.62
C PHE A 100 -8.81 -1.42 8.78
N ALA A 101 -7.81 -0.56 8.90
CA ALA A 101 -8.01 0.89 8.84
C ALA A 101 -8.59 1.34 7.49
N HIS A 102 -8.10 0.79 6.37
CA HIS A 102 -8.69 1.03 5.06
C HIS A 102 -10.09 0.44 4.94
N LEU A 103 -10.30 -0.79 5.44
CA LEU A 103 -11.62 -1.42 5.45
C LEU A 103 -12.64 -0.60 6.25
N ALA A 104 -12.26 -0.08 7.42
CA ALA A 104 -13.11 0.76 8.25
C ALA A 104 -13.49 2.05 7.53
N HIS A 105 -12.52 2.73 6.90
CA HIS A 105 -12.82 3.91 6.07
C HIS A 105 -13.81 3.58 4.96
N LEU A 106 -13.59 2.52 4.19
CA LEU A 106 -14.51 2.12 3.11
C LEU A 106 -15.91 1.80 3.64
N TYR A 107 -16.00 1.08 4.77
CA TYR A 107 -17.27 0.77 5.42
C TYR A 107 -18.00 2.03 5.90
N HIS A 108 -17.27 2.99 6.49
CA HIS A 108 -17.87 4.21 6.99
C HIS A 108 -18.41 5.09 5.87
N GLU A 109 -17.68 5.21 4.76
CA GLU A 109 -18.08 6.07 3.64
C GLU A 109 -19.11 5.42 2.71
N PHE A 110 -18.93 4.15 2.36
CA PHE A 110 -19.64 3.57 1.19
C PHE A 110 -20.61 2.45 1.54
N ALA A 111 -20.67 1.95 2.78
CA ALA A 111 -21.53 0.81 3.09
C ALA A 111 -23.04 1.10 3.03
N ALA A 112 -23.47 2.36 2.98
CA ALA A 112 -24.86 2.71 2.70
C ALA A 112 -25.29 2.40 1.26
N GLU A 113 -24.31 2.23 0.35
CA GLU A 113 -24.52 1.97 -1.08
C GLU A 113 -24.31 0.49 -1.45
N SER A 114 -24.35 -0.42 -0.47
CA SER A 114 -24.06 -1.86 -0.64
C SER A 114 -22.63 -2.14 -1.10
N LEU A 115 -21.69 -2.06 -0.14
CA LEU A 115 -20.26 -2.18 -0.39
C LEU A 115 -19.83 -3.64 -0.63
N LEU A 116 -19.00 -3.87 -1.65
CA LEU A 116 -18.24 -5.11 -1.83
C LEU A 116 -16.75 -4.84 -1.67
N VAL A 117 -16.09 -5.56 -0.77
CA VAL A 117 -14.65 -5.46 -0.53
C VAL A 117 -13.99 -6.81 -0.79
N ILE A 118 -12.96 -6.82 -1.64
CA ILE A 118 -12.16 -8.00 -1.93
C ILE A 118 -10.71 -7.71 -1.54
N ILE A 119 -10.20 -8.49 -0.58
CA ILE A 119 -8.90 -8.30 0.06
C ILE A 119 -8.01 -9.50 -0.29
N ASP A 120 -6.81 -9.22 -0.81
CA ASP A 120 -5.80 -10.27 -0.95
C ASP A 120 -5.32 -10.71 0.44
N LYS A 121 -5.41 -12.01 0.69
CA LYS A 121 -5.16 -12.60 2.00
C LYS A 121 -3.69 -12.44 2.39
N GLN A 122 -3.47 -11.96 3.62
CA GLN A 122 -2.13 -11.79 4.19
C GLN A 122 -1.79 -12.95 5.13
N GLY A 123 -0.75 -13.70 4.80
CA GLY A 123 -0.30 -14.84 5.60
C GLY A 123 -1.27 -16.02 5.59
N GLY A 124 -1.21 -16.88 6.62
CA GLY A 124 -2.00 -18.12 6.68
C GLY A 124 -3.43 -17.97 7.20
N ARG A 125 -3.94 -16.75 7.45
CA ARG A 125 -5.20 -16.52 8.16
C ARG A 125 -6.45 -16.94 7.38
N ASP A 126 -7.18 -17.93 7.88
CA ASP A 126 -8.46 -18.39 7.31
C ASP A 126 -9.72 -17.85 8.04
N HIS A 127 -9.53 -17.28 9.23
CA HIS A 127 -10.63 -16.78 10.06
C HIS A 127 -10.38 -15.31 10.43
N TYR A 128 -11.36 -14.46 10.16
CA TYR A 128 -11.34 -13.01 10.39
C TYR A 128 -12.52 -12.55 11.25
N LEU A 129 -13.39 -13.46 11.69
CA LEU A 129 -14.60 -13.12 12.43
C LEU A 129 -14.29 -12.26 13.66
N ASP A 130 -13.33 -12.67 14.49
CA ASP A 130 -12.96 -11.95 15.71
C ASP A 130 -12.45 -10.54 15.39
N LEU A 131 -11.60 -10.40 14.37
CA LEU A 131 -11.07 -9.11 13.94
C LEU A 131 -12.18 -8.18 13.41
N LEU A 132 -13.12 -8.74 12.65
CA LEU A 132 -14.27 -8.00 12.13
C LEU A 132 -15.20 -7.59 13.28
N PHE A 133 -15.40 -8.46 14.26
CA PHE A 133 -16.22 -8.16 15.43
C PHE A 133 -15.59 -7.05 16.29
N GLU A 134 -14.29 -7.11 16.52
CA GLU A 134 -13.53 -6.06 17.22
C GLU A 134 -13.56 -4.72 16.48
N SER A 135 -13.51 -4.74 15.15
CA SER A 135 -13.41 -3.52 14.33
C SER A 135 -14.77 -2.89 13.99
N PHE A 136 -15.85 -3.66 14.02
CA PHE A 136 -17.20 -3.23 13.67
C PHE A 136 -18.21 -3.71 14.73
N PRO A 137 -18.06 -3.27 16.00
CA PRO A 137 -18.90 -3.75 17.10
C PRO A 137 -20.38 -3.42 16.93
N GLU A 138 -20.72 -2.44 16.10
CA GLU A 138 -22.09 -2.05 15.77
C GLU A 138 -22.74 -2.91 14.67
N ALA A 139 -21.94 -3.70 13.94
CA ALA A 139 -22.42 -4.50 12.82
C ALA A 139 -22.76 -5.94 13.26
N ARG A 140 -23.90 -6.43 12.79
CA ARG A 140 -24.17 -7.87 12.78
C ARG A 140 -23.36 -8.52 11.68
N ILE A 141 -22.60 -9.56 12.04
CA ILE A 141 -21.73 -10.29 11.13
C ILE A 141 -22.34 -11.65 10.81
N LYS A 142 -22.57 -11.92 9.53
CA LYS A 142 -22.91 -13.25 9.01
C LYS A 142 -21.70 -13.83 8.31
N VAL A 143 -21.26 -15.02 8.72
CA VAL A 143 -20.24 -15.79 8.01
C VAL A 143 -20.86 -16.43 6.78
N LEU A 144 -20.27 -16.20 5.60
CA LEU A 144 -20.66 -16.85 4.35
C LEU A 144 -19.90 -18.15 4.13
N GLY A 145 -18.65 -18.22 4.59
CA GLY A 145 -17.79 -19.40 4.53
C GLY A 145 -16.36 -19.05 4.93
N GLU A 146 -15.64 -20.00 5.49
CA GLU A 146 -14.22 -19.87 5.87
C GLU A 146 -13.46 -21.11 5.42
N SER A 147 -12.44 -20.91 4.60
CA SER A 147 -11.63 -21.98 4.04
C SER A 147 -10.28 -21.44 3.58
N LYS A 148 -9.38 -22.34 3.18
CA LYS A 148 -8.11 -21.96 2.54
C LYS A 148 -8.28 -21.20 1.23
N LEU A 149 -9.42 -21.37 0.56
CA LEU A 149 -9.70 -20.74 -0.73
C LEU A 149 -10.27 -19.34 -0.58
N TYR A 150 -11.07 -19.10 0.47
CA TYR A 150 -11.58 -17.77 0.80
C TYR A 150 -12.20 -17.75 2.21
N SER A 151 -12.33 -16.54 2.76
CA SER A 151 -13.14 -16.23 3.94
C SER A 151 -14.10 -15.09 3.59
N GLY A 152 -15.41 -15.31 3.72
CA GLY A 152 -16.45 -14.38 3.31
C GLY A 152 -17.38 -14.00 4.46
N TYR A 153 -17.72 -12.71 4.55
CA TYR A 153 -18.56 -12.16 5.63
C TYR A 153 -19.51 -11.10 5.09
N VAL A 154 -20.69 -11.00 5.69
CA VAL A 154 -21.62 -9.88 5.47
C VAL A 154 -21.76 -9.12 6.79
N LEU A 155 -21.44 -7.83 6.75
CA LEU A 155 -21.61 -6.89 7.85
C LEU A 155 -22.86 -6.06 7.59
N THR A 156 -23.77 -6.03 8.56
CA THR A 156 -25.04 -5.31 8.43
C THR A 156 -25.35 -4.51 9.70
N ASN A 157 -25.81 -3.28 9.54
CA ASN A 157 -26.51 -2.53 10.58
C ASN A 157 -27.77 -1.89 9.97
N ALA A 158 -28.45 -1.01 10.72
CA ALA A 158 -29.71 -0.41 10.28
C ALA A 158 -29.63 0.36 8.95
N ALA A 159 -28.48 0.92 8.59
CA ALA A 159 -28.29 1.78 7.43
C ALA A 159 -27.19 1.32 6.47
N LYS A 160 -26.37 0.34 6.86
CA LYS A 160 -25.15 -0.05 6.15
C LYS A 160 -25.11 -1.55 5.91
N GLN A 161 -24.63 -1.93 4.73
CA GLN A 161 -24.35 -3.30 4.34
C GLN A 161 -23.01 -3.37 3.59
N ALA A 162 -22.15 -4.29 4.01
CA ALA A 162 -20.91 -4.61 3.31
C ALA A 162 -20.72 -6.11 3.20
N THR A 163 -20.28 -6.58 2.05
CA THR A 163 -19.80 -7.96 1.84
C THR A 163 -18.29 -7.91 1.70
N ILE A 164 -17.58 -8.72 2.49
CA ILE A 164 -16.14 -8.72 2.58
C ILE A 164 -15.63 -10.12 2.26
N TYR A 165 -14.72 -10.21 1.29
CA TYR A 165 -14.01 -11.44 0.95
C TYR A 165 -12.51 -11.27 1.16
N PHE A 166 -11.91 -12.26 1.82
CA PHE A 166 -10.47 -12.47 1.87
C PHE A 166 -10.14 -13.69 1.02
N ALA A 167 -9.28 -13.56 0.02
CA ALA A 167 -8.91 -14.67 -0.84
C ALA A 167 -7.42 -14.59 -1.24
N PRO A 168 -6.71 -15.71 -1.36
CA PRO A 168 -5.34 -15.72 -1.87
C PRO A 168 -5.33 -15.32 -3.34
N LYS A 169 -4.37 -14.47 -3.73
CA LYS A 169 -4.21 -13.97 -5.10
C LYS A 169 -5.46 -13.24 -5.60
N ALA A 170 -6.17 -12.54 -4.71
CA ALA A 170 -7.37 -11.81 -5.10
C ALA A 170 -7.11 -10.77 -6.21
N GLU A 171 -5.87 -10.26 -6.30
CA GLU A 171 -5.43 -9.38 -7.39
C GLU A 171 -5.57 -10.00 -8.80
N SER A 172 -5.59 -11.32 -8.96
CA SER A 172 -5.79 -11.95 -10.28
C SER A 172 -7.25 -11.94 -10.76
N ALA A 173 -8.19 -11.66 -9.86
CA ALA A 173 -9.63 -11.77 -10.13
C ALA A 173 -10.40 -10.46 -9.89
N CYS A 174 -9.81 -9.47 -9.20
CA CYS A 174 -10.45 -8.19 -8.90
C CYS A 174 -9.57 -7.01 -9.34
N LEU A 175 -10.11 -6.15 -10.21
CA LEU A 175 -9.42 -4.96 -10.70
C LEU A 175 -9.01 -4.00 -9.57
N ALA A 176 -9.88 -3.74 -8.59
CA ALA A 176 -9.58 -2.85 -7.48
C ALA A 176 -8.41 -3.37 -6.63
N THR A 177 -8.40 -4.68 -6.34
CA THR A 177 -7.30 -5.34 -5.61
C THR A 177 -6.01 -5.33 -6.43
N ALA A 178 -6.08 -5.57 -7.74
CA ALA A 178 -4.94 -5.47 -8.64
C ALA A 178 -4.32 -4.06 -8.65
N LEU A 179 -5.14 -3.02 -8.76
CA LEU A 179 -4.69 -1.63 -8.76
C LEU A 179 -4.03 -1.26 -7.43
N ALA A 180 -4.63 -1.63 -6.30
CA ALA A 180 -4.04 -1.43 -4.98
C ALA A 180 -2.65 -2.10 -4.88
N SER A 181 -2.54 -3.34 -5.36
CA SER A 181 -1.28 -4.09 -5.37
C SER A 181 -0.21 -3.43 -6.25
N MET A 182 -0.55 -3.04 -7.48
CA MET A 182 0.36 -2.36 -8.40
C MET A 182 0.90 -1.07 -7.80
N VAL A 183 0.04 -0.28 -7.15
CA VAL A 183 0.42 1.01 -6.55
C VAL A 183 1.35 0.80 -5.37
N CYS A 184 1.04 -0.14 -4.48
CA CYS A 184 1.91 -0.48 -3.35
C CYS A 184 3.28 -1.01 -3.82
N LYS A 185 3.32 -1.86 -4.85
CA LYS A 185 4.57 -2.36 -5.47
C LYS A 185 5.36 -1.20 -6.09
N TYR A 186 4.69 -0.32 -6.83
CA TYR A 186 5.33 0.84 -7.46
C TYR A 186 5.95 1.78 -6.42
N LEU A 187 5.19 2.18 -5.39
CA LEU A 187 5.68 3.04 -4.32
C LEU A 187 6.86 2.41 -3.58
N ARG A 188 6.81 1.09 -3.34
CA ARG A 188 7.91 0.36 -2.73
C ARG A 188 9.18 0.48 -3.55
N GLU A 189 9.11 0.29 -4.87
CA GLU A 189 10.29 0.42 -5.74
C GLU A 189 10.81 1.85 -5.80
N VAL A 190 9.93 2.86 -5.81
CA VAL A 190 10.32 4.27 -5.73
C VAL A 190 11.08 4.55 -4.43
N LEU A 191 10.54 4.12 -3.29
CA LEU A 191 11.17 4.30 -1.97
C LEU A 191 12.50 3.55 -1.88
N MET A 192 12.59 2.32 -2.40
CA MET A 192 13.86 1.59 -2.46
C MET A 192 14.90 2.27 -3.36
N ASN A 193 14.47 2.85 -4.48
CA ASN A 193 15.36 3.64 -5.35
C ASN A 193 15.90 4.87 -4.62
N ASP A 194 15.05 5.59 -3.88
CA ASP A 194 15.43 6.74 -3.08
C ASP A 194 16.38 6.37 -1.93
N LEU A 195 16.12 5.25 -1.25
CA LEU A 195 17.02 4.68 -0.26
C LEU A 195 18.40 4.43 -0.86
N ASN A 196 18.47 3.69 -1.97
CA ASN A 196 19.74 3.39 -2.61
C ASN A 196 20.49 4.65 -3.05
N HIS A 197 19.79 5.59 -3.68
CA HIS A 197 20.37 6.84 -4.15
C HIS A 197 20.98 7.65 -3.00
N TRP A 198 20.25 7.82 -1.89
CA TRP A 198 20.71 8.57 -0.73
C TRP A 198 21.98 7.98 -0.11
N PHE A 199 22.07 6.65 -0.02
CA PHE A 199 23.25 5.95 0.52
C PHE A 199 24.43 5.98 -0.45
N GLN A 200 24.19 5.79 -1.76
CA GLN A 200 25.25 5.79 -2.78
C GLN A 200 25.93 7.16 -2.94
N LEU A 201 25.20 8.26 -2.74
CA LEU A 201 25.80 9.60 -2.67
C LEU A 201 26.82 9.75 -1.52
N ARG A 202 26.71 8.92 -0.48
CA ARG A 202 27.57 8.98 0.72
C ARG A 202 28.59 7.85 0.78
N ILE A 203 28.31 6.74 0.11
CA ILE A 203 29.14 5.55 0.03
C ILE A 203 29.23 5.18 -1.45
N PRO A 204 30.14 5.81 -2.24
CA PRO A 204 30.16 5.66 -3.69
C PRO A 204 30.35 4.22 -4.20
N SER A 205 31.01 3.36 -3.43
CA SER A 205 31.23 1.95 -3.75
C SER A 205 30.07 1.03 -3.36
N LEU A 206 28.98 1.55 -2.80
CA LEU A 206 27.88 0.75 -2.30
C LEU A 206 27.02 0.21 -3.46
N ALA A 207 26.99 -1.12 -3.58
CA ALA A 207 26.04 -1.78 -4.48
C ALA A 207 24.60 -1.59 -3.99
N ALA A 208 23.68 -1.33 -4.91
CA ALA A 208 22.26 -1.16 -4.58
C ALA A 208 21.65 -2.45 -3.99
N THR A 209 20.60 -2.29 -3.19
CA THR A 209 19.78 -3.39 -2.65
C THR A 209 18.36 -3.34 -3.19
N ALA A 210 17.85 -4.51 -3.53
CA ALA A 210 16.44 -4.73 -3.77
C ALA A 210 15.67 -4.99 -2.47
N GLY A 211 16.28 -4.92 -1.28
CA GLY A 211 15.64 -5.04 0.03
C GLY A 211 15.11 -6.42 0.41
N TYR A 212 15.35 -7.45 -0.40
CA TYR A 212 15.00 -8.84 -0.07
C TYR A 212 15.95 -9.40 1.00
N TYR A 213 15.55 -10.46 1.71
CA TYR A 213 16.31 -10.93 2.87
C TYR A 213 17.81 -11.14 2.60
N GLN A 214 18.18 -11.96 1.61
CA GLN A 214 19.59 -12.27 1.34
C GLN A 214 20.37 -11.05 0.85
N ASP A 215 19.80 -10.33 -0.12
CA ASP A 215 20.38 -9.13 -0.74
C ASP A 215 20.51 -7.96 0.27
N GLY A 216 19.49 -7.77 1.10
CA GLY A 216 19.48 -6.79 2.18
C GLY A 216 20.48 -7.14 3.28
N GLN A 217 20.66 -8.41 3.65
CA GLN A 217 21.70 -8.80 4.60
C GLN A 217 23.11 -8.51 4.06
N ARG A 218 23.35 -8.64 2.76
CA ARG A 218 24.59 -8.18 2.14
C ARG A 218 24.73 -6.66 2.30
N TRP A 219 23.75 -5.91 1.80
CA TRP A 219 23.76 -4.45 1.86
C TRP A 219 23.96 -3.91 3.28
N LEU A 220 23.34 -4.53 4.29
CA LEU A 220 23.49 -4.15 5.70
C LEU A 220 24.89 -4.38 6.25
N ARG A 221 25.63 -5.37 5.74
CA ARG A 221 27.06 -5.53 6.07
C ARG A 221 27.86 -4.41 5.42
N ASP A 222 27.59 -4.14 4.15
CA ASP A 222 28.32 -3.15 3.36
C ASP A 222 28.15 -1.72 3.91
N VAL A 223 26.99 -1.35 4.48
CA VAL A 223 26.78 -0.02 5.07
C VAL A 223 27.21 0.11 6.52
N ARG A 224 27.41 -1.01 7.25
CA ARG A 224 27.50 -1.03 8.72
C ARG A 224 28.55 -0.07 9.28
N GLU A 225 29.75 -0.11 8.71
CA GLU A 225 30.90 0.68 9.17
C GLU A 225 30.75 2.17 8.83
N HIS A 226 29.91 2.50 7.84
CA HIS A 226 29.66 3.87 7.42
C HIS A 226 28.56 4.58 8.23
N LEU A 227 27.65 3.82 8.85
CA LEU A 227 26.48 4.35 9.57
C LEU A 227 26.82 5.45 10.60
N PRO A 228 27.84 5.30 11.47
CA PRO A 228 28.19 6.35 12.43
C PRO A 228 28.63 7.65 11.75
N ARG A 229 29.45 7.55 10.70
CA ARG A 229 29.98 8.71 9.96
C ARG A 229 28.87 9.51 9.26
N ILE A 230 27.82 8.83 8.79
CA ILE A 230 26.70 9.47 8.09
C ILE A 230 25.52 9.78 9.03
N GLY A 231 25.69 9.55 10.34
CA GLY A 231 24.71 9.87 11.37
C GLY A 231 23.38 9.13 11.22
N VAL A 232 23.43 7.84 10.89
CA VAL A 232 22.26 6.95 10.80
C VAL A 232 22.36 5.88 11.88
N ALA A 233 21.35 5.79 12.75
CA ALA A 233 21.28 4.71 13.74
C ALA A 233 20.74 3.43 13.08
N PRO A 234 21.26 2.23 13.42
CA PRO A 234 20.76 0.96 12.87
C PRO A 234 19.25 0.77 13.01
N ALA A 235 18.67 1.24 14.12
CA ALA A 235 17.23 1.25 14.40
C ALA A 235 16.37 1.98 13.36
N GLN A 236 16.96 2.87 12.56
CA GLN A 236 16.26 3.61 11.50
C GLN A 236 16.11 2.79 10.21
N LEU A 237 16.97 1.78 10.02
CA LEU A 237 17.02 0.91 8.83
C LEU A 237 16.46 -0.48 9.09
N LEU A 238 16.61 -0.97 10.32
CA LEU A 238 16.38 -2.35 10.68
C LEU A 238 15.18 -2.49 11.60
N ARG A 239 14.46 -3.58 11.40
CA ARG A 239 13.51 -4.03 12.41
C ARG A 239 14.26 -4.35 13.72
N ILE A 240 13.92 -3.66 14.80
CA ILE A 240 14.42 -3.99 16.14
C ILE A 240 13.60 -5.17 16.64
N ARG A 241 14.28 -6.17 17.22
CA ARG A 241 13.63 -7.35 17.82
C ARG A 241 13.07 -7.02 19.18
#